data_AF-A0A8S3CHW5-F1
#
_entry.id   AF-A0A8S3CHW5-F1
#
_cell.length_a   1.000
_cell.length_b   1.000
_cell.length_c   1.000
_cell.angle_alpha   90.00
_cell.angle_beta   90.00
_cell.angle_gamma   90.00
#
_symmetry.space_group_name_H-M   'P 1'
#
loop_
_entity.id
_entity.type
_entity.pdbx_description
1 polymer ?
#
loop_
_entity_poly.entity_id
_entity_poly.type
_entity_poly.pdbx_seq_one_letter_code
_entity_poly.pdbx_strand_id
1 'polypeptide(L)' 'MTKKFLPLLISKRDSRVINICSVAGFLAPSYLSAYSASKYALESFSDCLRREMAP' A
#
# COMPACT_ATOMS: atom_id res chain seq x y z
N MET A 1 1.28 2.31 -10.23
CA MET A 1 -0.03 1.81 -10.72
C MET A 1 -1.21 2.42 -9.96
N THR A 2 -1.26 2.31 -8.63
CA THR A 2 -2.38 2.82 -7.80
C THR A 2 -2.82 4.25 -8.12
N LYS A 3 -1.90 5.21 -8.18
CA LYS A 3 -2.21 6.62 -8.48
C LYS A 3 -2.86 6.86 -9.86
N LYS A 4 -2.64 5.98 -10.85
CA LYS A 4 -3.23 6.12 -12.20
C LYS A 4 -4.74 5.91 -12.19
N PHE A 5 -5.23 5.09 -11.26
CA PHE A 5 -6.67 4.80 -11.10
C PHE A 5 -7.36 5.75 -10.12
N LEU A 6 -6.63 6.71 -9.55
CA LEU A 6 -7.15 7.62 -8.54
C LEU A 6 -8.41 8.38 -8.97
N PRO A 7 -8.52 8.88 -10.23
CA PRO A 7 -9.76 9.51 -10.69
C PRO A 7 -10.98 8.59 -10.60
N LEU A 8 -10.81 7.29 -10.87
CA LEU A 8 -11.89 6.30 -10.79
C LEU A 8 -12.23 5.91 -9.35
N LEU A 9 -11.24 5.95 -8.46
CA LEU A 9 -11.44 5.68 -7.05
C LEU A 9 -12.21 6.83 -6.37
N ILE A 10 -11.90 8.08 -6.72
CA ILE A 10 -12.58 9.25 -6.15
C ILE A 10 -14.01 9.39 -6.69
N SER A 11 -14.25 9.04 -7.96
CA SER A 11 -15.55 9.25 -8.61
C SER A 11 -16.68 8.35 -8.09
N LYS A 12 -16.34 7.21 -7.46
CA LYS A 12 -17.32 6.33 -6.82
C LYS A 12 -17.12 6.27 -5.31
N ARG A 13 -18.22 6.51 -4.58
CA ARG A 13 -18.30 6.16 -3.16
C ARG A 13 -18.04 4.67 -2.99
N ASP A 14 -17.39 4.35 -1.87
CA ASP A 14 -17.06 2.97 -1.46
C ASP A 14 -16.13 2.18 -2.40
N SER A 15 -15.41 2.87 -3.28
CA SER A 15 -14.29 2.25 -4.00
C SER A 15 -13.17 1.84 -3.03
N ARG A 16 -12.40 0.82 -3.41
CA ARG A 16 -11.31 0.27 -2.60
C ARG A 16 -10.15 -0.15 -3.48
N VAL A 17 -8.93 -0.01 -2.97
CA VAL A 17 -7.71 -0.64 -3.53
C VAL A 17 -7.18 -1.62 -2.50
N ILE A 18 -6.87 -2.83 -2.94
CA ILE A 18 -6.28 -3.87 -2.09
C ILE A 18 -4.87 -4.15 -2.61
N ASN A 19 -3.87 -3.87 -1.78
CA ASN A 19 -2.48 -4.21 -2.07
C ASN A 19 -2.14 -5.56 -1.41
N ILE A 20 -1.51 -6.46 -2.14
CA ILE A 20 -1.06 -7.75 -1.58
C ILE A 20 0.30 -7.57 -0.90
N CYS A 21 0.29 -7.55 0.44
CA CYS A 21 1.49 -7.48 1.25
C CYS A 21 2.01 -8.87 1.64
N SER A 22 2.77 -8.94 2.72
CA SER A 22 3.37 -10.15 3.28
C SER A 22 3.62 -9.92 4.77
N VAL A 23 3.70 -10.99 5.56
CA VAL A 23 4.18 -10.92 6.94
C VAL A 23 5.58 -10.27 7.03
N ALA A 24 6.36 -10.37 5.96
CA ALA A 24 7.66 -9.71 5.83
C ALA A 24 7.60 -8.17 5.81
N GLY A 25 6.41 -7.58 5.64
CA GLY A 25 6.16 -6.15 5.79
C GLY A 25 5.96 -5.71 7.26
N PHE A 26 5.98 -6.66 8.19
CA PHE A 26 5.80 -6.43 9.63
C PHE A 26 6.91 -7.06 10.48
N LEU A 27 7.45 -8.21 10.04
CA LEU A 27 8.59 -8.89 10.67
C LEU A 27 9.60 -9.27 9.60
N ALA A 28 10.82 -8.74 9.67
CA ALA A 28 11.86 -8.97 8.66
C ALA A 28 12.76 -10.17 9.00
N PRO A 29 12.59 -11.35 8.36
CA PRO A 29 13.47 -12.48 8.56
C PRO A 29 14.81 -12.30 7.84
N SER A 30 15.83 -13.02 8.30
CA SER A 30 17.13 -13.11 7.62
C SER A 30 16.98 -13.57 6.16
N TYR A 31 17.94 -13.16 5.30
CA TYR A 31 18.00 -13.47 3.86
C TYR A 31 16.95 -12.79 2.96
N LEU A 32 15.98 -12.06 3.53
CA LEU A 32 14.93 -11.36 2.77
C LEU A 32 15.01 -9.84 2.88
N SER A 33 16.19 -9.24 3.03
CA SER A 33 16.34 -7.80 3.31
C SER A 33 15.63 -6.91 2.29
N ALA A 34 15.90 -7.09 0.99
CA ALA A 34 15.28 -6.29 -0.07
C ALA A 34 13.77 -6.55 -0.20
N TYR A 35 13.35 -7.80 -0.03
CA TYR A 35 11.93 -8.18 -0.09
C TYR A 35 11.15 -7.57 1.08
N SER A 36 11.66 -7.71 2.30
CA SER A 36 11.06 -7.14 3.51
C SER A 36 10.99 -5.63 3.39
N ALA A 37 12.07 -4.96 2.97
CA ALA A 37 12.06 -3.53 2.69
C ALA A 37 10.95 -3.11 1.71
N SER A 38 10.74 -3.87 0.62
CA SER A 38 9.66 -3.58 -0.33
C SER A 38 8.26 -3.72 0.28
N LYS A 39 8.09 -4.64 1.24
CA LYS A 39 6.80 -4.89 1.89
C LYS A 39 6.51 -3.89 3.00
N TYR A 40 7.52 -3.48 3.78
CA TYR A 40 7.40 -2.33 4.68
C TYR A 40 7.08 -1.03 3.91
N ALA A 41 7.73 -0.82 2.77
CA ALA A 41 7.44 0.33 1.92
C ALA A 41 6.01 0.28 1.37
N LEU A 42 5.47 -0.91 1.04
CA LEU A 42 4.10 -1.07 0.58
C LEU A 42 3.06 -0.74 1.67
N GLU A 43 3.33 -1.13 2.93
CA GLU A 43 2.49 -0.75 4.07
C GLU A 43 2.48 0.78 4.26
N SER A 44 3.67 1.39 4.34
CA SER A 44 3.80 2.84 4.50
C SER A 44 3.17 3.62 3.34
N PHE A 45 3.37 3.16 2.08
CA PHE A 45 2.74 3.75 0.91
C PHE A 45 1.21 3.71 1.00
N SER A 46 0.63 2.58 1.42
CA SER A 46 -0.82 2.41 1.54
C SER A 46 -1.39 3.31 2.63
N ASP A 47 -0.68 3.44 3.76
CA ASP A 47 -1.11 4.25 4.89
C ASP A 47 -0.99 5.76 4.62
N CYS A 48 0.08 6.21 3.98
CA CYS A 48 0.21 7.58 3.48
C CYS A 48 -0.89 7.92 2.48
N LEU A 49 -1.09 7.08 1.47
CA LEU A 49 -2.12 7.32 0.45
C LEU A 49 -3.52 7.39 1.07
N ARG A 50 -3.84 6.54 2.05
CA ARG A 50 -5.13 6.59 2.76
C ARG A 50 -5.34 7.94 3.47
N ARG A 51 -4.29 8.53 4.06
CA ARG A 51 -4.36 9.86 4.70
C ARG A 51 -4.45 11.00 3.70
N GLU A 52 -3.67 10.94 2.62
CA GLU A 52 -3.74 11.90 1.51
C GLU A 52 -5.14 11.96 0.89
N MET A 53 -5.91 10.87 1.00
CA MET A 53 -7.27 10.72 0.45
C MET A 53 -8.38 10.95 1.48
N ALA A 54 -8.06 11.20 2.75
CA ALA A 54 -9.06 11.50 3.76
C ALA A 54 -9.68 12.90 3.48
N PRO A 55 -11.01 13.07 3.63
CA PRO A 55 -11.68 14.36 3.44
C PRO A 55 -11.28 15.39 4.50
#